data_AF-A0A2G8TGH8-F1
#
_entry.id   AF-A0A2G8TGH8-F1
#
_cell.length_a   1.000
_cell.length_b   1.000
_cell.length_c   1.000
_cell.angle_alpha   90.00
_cell.angle_beta   90.00
_cell.angle_gamma   90.00
#
_symmetry.space_group_name_H-M   'P 1'
#
loop_
_entity.id
_entity.type
_entity.pdbx_description
1 polymer ?
#
loop_
_entity_poly.entity_id
_entity_poly.type
_entity_poly.pdbx_seq_one_letter_code
_entity_poly.pdbx_strand_id
1 'polypeptide(L)'
;MKRGLCSFKLDVVTVGRDIDGEDITSCVAGPETTMGAVKRTKLPTGGNQKIAFDTLNELLSKSVEFNNGGEPGQAPCIRMDEAIGLIAARLTCEPKRRTERAQQALATLVAKEVIVLKGEYLARA
;
A
#
# COMPACT_ATOMS: atom_id res chain seq x y z
N MET A 1 -19.90 8.78 -7.47
CA MET A 1 -19.92 7.29 -7.40
C MET A 1 -18.95 6.84 -6.31
N LYS A 2 -19.42 6.40 -5.14
CA LYS A 2 -18.57 5.80 -4.10
C LYS A 2 -18.45 4.31 -4.39
N ARG A 3 -17.27 3.81 -4.74
CA ARG A 3 -17.00 2.36 -4.78
C ARG A 3 -16.97 1.87 -3.34
N GLY A 4 -17.99 1.13 -2.92
CA GLY A 4 -17.97 0.42 -1.64
C GLY A 4 -17.10 -0.83 -1.80
N LEU A 5 -16.05 -0.95 -1.01
CA LEU A 5 -15.32 -2.21 -0.81
C LEU A 5 -16.16 -3.06 0.14
N CYS A 6 -16.92 -4.02 -0.39
CA CYS A 6 -17.54 -5.06 0.43
C CYS A 6 -16.48 -6.13 0.65
N SER A 7 -15.92 -6.18 1.86
CA SER A 7 -14.96 -7.22 2.21
C SER A 7 -15.67 -8.55 2.44
N PHE A 8 -14.98 -9.64 2.15
CA PHE A 8 -15.49 -11.01 2.30
C PHE A 8 -14.35 -11.90 2.78
N LYS A 9 -14.70 -12.91 3.56
CA LYS A 9 -13.75 -13.95 3.97
C LYS A 9 -13.97 -15.19 3.11
N LEU A 10 -12.89 -15.85 2.72
CA LEU A 10 -12.95 -17.19 2.14
C LEU A 10 -12.77 -18.23 3.24
N ASP A 11 -13.76 -19.08 3.41
CA ASP A 11 -13.68 -20.26 4.27
C ASP A 11 -13.57 -21.50 3.38
N VAL A 12 -12.59 -22.36 3.66
CA VAL A 12 -12.42 -23.64 2.96
C VAL A 12 -13.33 -24.66 3.64
N VAL A 13 -14.26 -25.24 2.87
CA VAL A 13 -15.20 -26.27 3.34
C VAL A 13 -15.00 -27.56 2.55
N THR A 14 -15.04 -28.68 3.25
CA THR A 14 -15.06 -30.00 2.60
C THR A 14 -16.46 -30.25 2.04
N VAL A 15 -16.56 -30.41 0.72
CA VAL A 15 -17.83 -30.63 0.00
C VAL A 15 -18.10 -32.10 -0.29
N GLY A 16 -17.11 -32.97 -0.07
CA GLY A 16 -17.23 -34.40 -0.24
C GLY A 16 -15.90 -35.10 -0.10
N ARG A 17 -15.87 -36.37 -0.43
CA ARG A 17 -14.67 -37.19 -0.47
C ARG A 17 -14.64 -37.92 -1.79
N ASP A 18 -13.48 -37.96 -2.44
CA ASP A 18 -13.33 -38.65 -3.72
C ASP A 18 -13.29 -40.18 -3.54
N ILE A 19 -13.08 -40.89 -4.64
CA ILE A 19 -13.07 -42.36 -4.69
C ILE A 19 -11.89 -42.98 -3.92
N ASP A 20 -10.82 -42.21 -3.72
CA ASP A 20 -9.59 -42.64 -3.04
C ASP A 20 -9.61 -42.26 -1.55
N GLY A 21 -10.66 -41.55 -1.12
CA GLY A 21 -10.83 -41.16 0.27
C GLY A 21 -10.28 -39.76 0.60
N GLU A 22 -9.89 -38.97 -0.41
CA GLU A 22 -9.38 -37.62 -0.21
C GLU A 22 -10.51 -36.59 -0.14
N ASP A 23 -10.36 -35.63 0.78
CA ASP A 23 -11.35 -34.59 1.00
C ASP A 23 -11.38 -33.62 -0.20
N ILE A 24 -12.52 -33.56 -0.88
CA ILE A 24 -12.79 -32.55 -1.90
C ILE A 24 -13.16 -31.27 -1.17
N THR A 25 -12.36 -30.22 -1.34
CA THR A 25 -12.60 -28.92 -0.69
C THR A 25 -13.06 -27.85 -1.69
N SER A 26 -13.85 -26.91 -1.20
CA SER A 26 -14.30 -25.72 -1.94
C SER A 26 -14.15 -24.48 -1.07
N CYS A 27 -13.82 -23.34 -1.67
CA CYS A 27 -13.81 -22.04 -0.99
C CYS A 27 -15.20 -21.41 -1.07
N VAL A 28 -15.77 -21.00 0.06
CA VAL A 28 -17.04 -20.27 0.14
C VAL A 28 -16.77 -18.85 0.61
N ALA A 29 -17.34 -17.87 -0.10
CA ALA A 29 -17.30 -16.47 0.31
C ALA A 29 -18.37 -16.23 1.40
N GLY A 30 -17.92 -16.02 2.63
CA GLY A 30 -18.75 -15.68 3.77
C GLY A 30 -18.74 -14.17 4.09
N PRO A 31 -19.79 -13.66 4.75
CA PRO A 31 -19.77 -12.29 5.26
C PRO A 31 -18.65 -12.14 6.28
N GLU A 32 -17.74 -11.20 6.05
CA GLU A 32 -16.69 -10.89 7.01
C GLU A 32 -17.32 -10.19 8.23
N THR A 33 -17.59 -10.97 9.29
CA THR A 33 -18.24 -10.47 10.53
C THR A 33 -17.21 -9.94 11.52
N THR A 34 -15.95 -10.34 11.37
CA THR A 34 -14.85 -9.54 11.88
C THR A 34 -14.87 -8.24 11.10
N MET A 35 -15.22 -7.13 11.74
CA MET A 35 -14.52 -5.88 11.44
C MET A 35 -13.04 -6.13 11.77
N GLY A 36 -12.37 -6.97 10.98
CA GLY A 36 -10.93 -7.09 10.97
C GLY A 36 -10.53 -5.66 10.67
N ALA A 37 -10.06 -4.98 11.70
CA ALA A 37 -9.85 -3.55 11.64
C ALA A 37 -8.97 -3.36 10.41
N VAL A 38 -9.56 -2.86 9.32
CA VAL A 38 -8.81 -2.25 8.24
C VAL A 38 -8.08 -1.17 9.01
N LYS A 39 -6.85 -1.48 9.42
CA LYS A 39 -6.11 -0.80 10.46
C LYS A 39 -5.94 0.57 9.85
N ARG A 40 -6.86 1.50 10.17
CA ARG A 40 -7.00 2.76 9.44
C ARG A 40 -5.64 3.38 9.53
N THR A 41 -4.89 3.29 8.43
CA THR A 41 -3.49 3.65 8.40
C THR A 41 -3.50 5.10 8.83
N LYS A 42 -2.88 5.40 9.98
CA LYS A 42 -3.05 6.70 10.63
C LYS A 42 -2.62 7.76 9.61
N LEU A 43 -3.59 8.42 9.01
CA LEU A 43 -3.38 9.37 7.92
C LEU A 43 -2.32 10.40 8.36
N PRO A 44 -1.47 10.87 7.45
CA PRO A 44 -0.42 11.82 7.78
C PRO A 44 -1.02 13.08 8.40
N THR A 45 -0.53 13.45 9.58
CA THR A 45 -1.07 14.57 10.37
C THR A 45 -0.25 15.86 10.20
N GLY A 46 1.04 15.76 9.87
CA GLY A 46 1.90 16.92 9.65
C GLY A 46 1.80 17.47 8.23
N GLY A 47 1.90 18.80 8.06
CA GLY A 47 1.80 19.46 6.74
C GLY A 47 2.75 18.91 5.68
N ASN A 48 4.03 18.73 6.04
CA ASN A 48 5.02 18.12 5.13
C ASN A 48 4.73 16.64 4.84
N GLN A 49 4.21 15.90 5.82
CA GLN A 49 3.82 14.50 5.62
C GLN A 49 2.63 14.40 4.66
N LYS A 50 1.69 15.33 4.75
CA LYS A 50 0.54 15.41 3.84
C LYS A 50 0.98 15.71 2.41
N ILE A 51 1.87 16.70 2.22
CA ILE A 51 2.44 17.00 0.90
C ILE A 51 3.19 15.79 0.33
N ALA A 52 3.99 15.10 1.14
CA ALA A 52 4.72 13.90 0.72
C ALA A 52 3.75 12.78 0.31
N PHE A 53 2.71 12.53 1.10
CA PHE A 53 1.71 11.50 0.83
C PHE A 53 0.87 11.80 -0.42
N ASP A 54 0.40 13.04 -0.57
CA ASP A 54 -0.40 13.46 -1.74
C ASP A 54 0.45 13.35 -3.01
N THR A 55 1.73 13.74 -2.94
CA THR A 55 2.67 13.60 -4.05
C THR A 55 2.90 12.14 -4.40
N LEU A 56 3.18 11.26 -3.42
CA LEU A 56 3.34 9.83 -3.68
C LEU A 56 2.08 9.20 -4.27
N ASN A 57 0.89 9.60 -3.81
CA ASN A 57 -0.36 9.08 -4.37
C ASN A 57 -0.54 9.44 -5.85
N GLU A 58 -0.14 10.65 -6.24
CA GLU A 58 -0.14 11.11 -7.63
C GLU A 58 0.91 10.37 -8.47
N LEU A 59 2.12 10.18 -7.93
CA LEU A 59 3.20 9.49 -8.63
C LEU A 59 2.87 8.01 -8.86
N LEU A 60 2.39 7.32 -7.83
CA LEU A 60 1.99 5.92 -7.91
C LEU A 60 0.76 5.71 -8.79
N SER A 61 -0.14 6.69 -8.92
CA SER A 61 -1.28 6.56 -9.85
C SER A 61 -0.90 6.72 -11.32
N LYS A 62 0.21 7.42 -11.59
CA LYS A 62 0.75 7.62 -12.95
C LYS A 62 1.91 6.68 -13.28
N SER A 63 2.42 5.94 -12.31
CA SER A 63 3.57 5.07 -12.54
C SER A 63 3.21 3.97 -13.53
N VAL A 64 4.10 3.81 -14.51
CA VAL A 64 4.09 2.72 -15.47
C VAL A 64 5.03 1.59 -15.05
N GLU A 65 5.78 1.79 -13.97
CA GLU A 65 6.62 0.76 -13.38
C GLU A 65 5.79 -0.08 -12.40
N PHE A 66 5.81 -1.40 -12.63
CA PHE A 66 5.14 -2.38 -11.81
C PHE A 66 6.17 -3.42 -11.38
N ASN A 67 6.10 -3.85 -10.11
CA ASN A 67 6.80 -5.02 -9.59
C ASN A 67 8.34 -5.04 -9.78
N ASN A 68 9.07 -4.50 -8.81
CA ASN A 68 10.50 -4.79 -8.61
C ASN A 68 10.78 -5.37 -7.21
N GLY A 69 9.92 -6.30 -6.75
CA GLY A 69 10.01 -6.89 -5.40
C GLY A 69 9.26 -8.21 -5.16
N GLY A 70 8.95 -8.97 -6.23
CA GLY A 70 8.78 -10.43 -6.14
C GLY A 70 7.42 -11.03 -5.74
N GLU A 71 6.34 -10.26 -5.59
CA GLU A 71 5.02 -10.83 -5.27
C GLU A 71 4.00 -10.70 -6.42
N PRO A 72 3.11 -11.70 -6.62
CA PRO A 72 2.06 -11.64 -7.63
C PRO A 72 1.01 -10.59 -7.25
N GLY A 73 1.12 -9.43 -7.89
CA GLY A 73 0.21 -8.29 -7.79
C GLY A 73 0.88 -7.08 -8.43
N GLN A 74 0.37 -6.59 -9.57
CA GLN A 74 0.92 -5.45 -10.30
C GLN A 74 0.67 -4.13 -9.54
N ALA A 75 1.27 -3.96 -8.37
CA ALA A 75 1.22 -2.68 -7.66
C ALA A 75 2.15 -1.69 -8.39
N PRO A 76 1.66 -0.50 -8.77
CA PRO A 76 2.52 0.56 -9.26
C PRO A 76 3.60 0.90 -8.23
N CYS A 77 4.83 1.10 -8.67
CA CYS A 77 5.96 1.45 -7.82
C CYS A 77 6.74 2.63 -8.38
N ILE A 78 7.56 3.27 -7.54
CA ILE A 78 8.48 4.34 -7.94
C ILE A 78 9.80 4.22 -7.18
N ARG A 79 10.91 4.58 -7.84
CA ARG A 79 12.23 4.69 -7.20
C ARG A 79 12.19 5.66 -6.01
N MET A 80 12.82 5.26 -4.91
CA MET A 80 12.88 6.06 -3.67
C MET A 80 13.53 7.43 -3.91
N ASP A 81 14.66 7.48 -4.64
CA ASP A 81 15.37 8.74 -4.92
C ASP A 81 14.56 9.71 -5.78
N GLU A 82 13.85 9.17 -6.78
CA GLU A 82 12.96 9.96 -7.62
C GLU A 82 11.82 10.56 -6.79
N ALA A 83 11.19 9.73 -5.95
CA ALA A 83 10.16 10.19 -5.04
C ALA A 83 10.68 11.28 -4.08
N ILE A 84 11.88 11.13 -3.52
CA ILE A 84 12.49 12.15 -2.65
C ILE A 84 12.66 13.47 -3.41
N GLY A 85 13.18 13.44 -4.64
CA GLY A 85 13.36 14.65 -5.45
C GLY A 85 12.05 15.37 -5.73
N LEU A 86 11.02 14.63 -6.14
CA LEU A 86 9.70 15.19 -6.47
C LEU A 86 8.94 15.70 -5.25
N ILE A 87 9.05 15.02 -4.10
CA ILE A 87 8.50 15.50 -2.83
C ILE A 87 9.23 16.77 -2.39
N ALA A 88 10.57 16.76 -2.40
CA ALA A 88 11.39 17.90 -1.99
C ALA A 88 11.05 19.16 -2.81
N ALA A 89 10.81 19.04 -4.12
CA ALA A 89 10.39 20.15 -4.97
C ALA A 89 9.08 20.81 -4.52
N ARG A 90 8.17 20.06 -3.88
CA ARG A 90 6.84 20.51 -3.43
C ARG A 90 6.78 20.95 -1.97
N LEU A 91 7.83 20.70 -1.18
CA LEU A 91 7.86 21.11 0.22
C LEU A 91 8.00 22.63 0.36
N THR A 92 7.25 23.20 1.31
CA THR A 92 7.23 24.65 1.58
C THR A 92 8.32 25.10 2.58
N CYS A 93 9.13 24.17 3.09
CA CYS A 93 10.22 24.49 4.00
C CYS A 93 11.44 25.13 3.29
N GLU A 94 12.42 25.54 4.11
CA GLU A 94 13.69 26.12 3.64
C GLU A 94 14.34 25.25 2.56
N PRO A 95 14.73 25.81 1.39
CA PRO A 95 15.24 25.05 0.26
C PRO A 95 16.37 24.06 0.60
N LYS A 96 17.33 24.48 1.42
CA LYS A 96 18.47 23.65 1.86
C LYS A 96 18.05 22.42 2.66
N ARG A 97 16.88 22.44 3.29
CA ARG A 97 16.36 21.36 4.14
C ARG A 97 15.33 20.50 3.44
N ARG A 98 14.89 20.83 2.22
CA ARG A 98 13.79 20.12 1.54
C ARG A 98 14.08 18.64 1.34
N THR A 99 15.30 18.28 0.93
CA THR A 99 15.69 16.87 0.77
C THR A 99 15.64 16.10 2.09
N GLU A 100 16.25 16.66 3.14
CA GLU A 100 16.23 16.07 4.50
C GLU A 100 14.78 15.89 5.00
N ARG A 101 13.94 16.92 4.83
CA ARG A 101 12.53 16.87 5.24
C ARG A 101 11.69 15.90 4.41
N ALA A 102 11.99 15.74 3.12
CA ALA A 102 11.34 14.76 2.27
C ALA A 102 11.68 13.33 2.72
N GLN A 103 12.96 13.05 3.00
CA GLN A 103 13.40 11.78 3.54
C GLN A 103 12.74 11.47 4.90
N GLN A 104 12.71 12.43 5.83
CA GLN A 104 12.04 12.27 7.13
C GLN A 104 10.54 12.01 6.99
N ALA A 105 9.87 12.73 6.10
CA ALA A 105 8.45 12.53 5.83
C ALA A 105 8.20 11.13 5.26
N LEU A 106 9.02 10.70 4.30
CA LEU A 106 8.94 9.37 3.69
C LEU A 106 9.20 8.26 4.72
N ALA A 107 10.26 8.37 5.51
CA ALA A 107 10.58 7.42 6.58
C ALA A 107 9.41 7.28 7.57
N THR A 108 8.71 8.38 7.88
CA THR A 108 7.54 8.35 8.74
C THR A 108 6.35 7.65 8.07
N LEU A 109 6.15 7.81 6.75
CA LEU A 109 5.09 7.12 6.02
C LEU A 109 5.35 5.61 5.95
N VAL A 110 6.61 5.20 5.78
CA VAL A 110 7.02 3.78 5.82
C VAL A 110 6.84 3.20 7.22
N ALA A 111 7.29 3.92 8.26
CA ALA A 111 7.12 3.48 9.66
C ALA A 111 5.65 3.37 10.08
N LYS A 112 4.76 4.13 9.45
CA LYS A 112 3.30 4.04 9.66
C LYS A 112 2.62 2.98 8.79
N GLU A 113 3.38 2.21 8.01
CA GLU A 113 2.87 1.18 7.09
C GLU A 113 1.88 1.75 6.06
N VAL A 114 2.02 3.03 5.71
CA VAL A 114 1.17 3.71 4.69
C VAL A 114 1.74 3.50 3.28
N ILE A 115 3.06 3.38 3.20
CA ILE A 115 3.83 3.12 2.00
C ILE A 115 4.81 1.99 2.35
N VAL A 116 5.03 1.06 1.42
CA VAL A 116 5.99 -0.02 1.61
C VAL A 116 7.25 0.31 0.83
N LEU A 117 8.40 0.16 1.48
CA LEU A 117 9.70 0.18 0.84
C LEU A 117 10.15 -1.27 0.60
N LYS A 118 10.30 -1.65 -0.67
CA LYS A 118 10.88 -2.94 -1.09
C LYS A 118 12.15 -2.66 -1.89
N GLY A 119 13.32 -2.98 -1.33
CA GLY A 119 14.60 -2.59 -1.92
C GLY A 119 14.71 -1.07 -2.04
N GLU A 120 14.83 -0.57 -3.27
CA GLU A 120 14.87 0.88 -3.57
C GLU A 120 13.54 1.44 -4.11
N TYR A 121 12.47 0.66 -4.06
CA TYR A 121 11.17 1.02 -4.62
C TYR A 121 10.11 1.23 -3.54
N LEU A 122 9.29 2.26 -3.75
CA LEU A 122 8.14 2.59 -2.92
C LEU A 122 6.86 2.15 -3.63
N ALA A 123 5.96 1.50 -2.89
CA ALA A 123 4.64 1.11 -3.36
C ALA A 123 3.57 1.38 -2.29
N ARG A 124 2.29 1.32 -2.66
CA ARG A 124 1.21 1.36 -1.67
C ARG A 124 1.26 0.09 -0.80
N ALA A 125 1.02 0.28 0.50
CA ALA A 125 0.79 -0.83 1.44
C ALA A 125 -0.54 -1.53 1.20
#